data_AF-A0A4U6N798-F1
#
_entry.id   AF-A0A4U6N798-F1
#
_cell.length_a   1.000
_cell.length_b   1.000
_cell.length_c   1.000
_cell.angle_alpha   90.00
_cell.angle_beta   90.00
_cell.angle_gamma   90.00
#
_symmetry.space_group_name_H-M   'P 1'
#
loop_
_entity.id
_entity.type
_entity.pdbx_description
1 polymer ?
#
loop_
_entity_poly.entity_id
_entity_poly.type
_entity_poly.pdbx_seq_one_letter_code
_entity_poly.pdbx_strand_id
1 'polypeptide(L)'
;MRVRTGSASLVAGLSLAVVLSACSGPVEPDPEGWATAIEEVPGVTSAEIEYQEFVSGEEAVVVIATETNDEEELEGILRESVDRFLTATEGTPTFGLDYSARSEDGTIALYPEDIGWTSWTVDVLRDEAAAEARG
;
A
#
# COMPACT_ATOMS: atom_id res chain seq x y z
N MET A 1 -42.51 53.12 -27.51
CA MET A 1 -42.47 52.23 -28.70
C MET A 1 -42.39 50.78 -28.21
N ARG A 2 -43.01 49.85 -28.93
CA ARG A 2 -43.42 48.48 -28.53
C ARG A 2 -42.29 47.43 -28.52
N VAL A 3 -42.26 46.61 -27.45
CA VAL A 3 -42.31 45.13 -27.36
C VAL A 3 -41.59 44.22 -28.39
N ARG A 4 -40.76 43.31 -27.82
CA ARG A 4 -40.38 41.89 -28.15
C ARG A 4 -39.83 41.51 -29.54
N THR A 5 -38.75 40.70 -29.48
CA THR A 5 -38.59 39.31 -29.99
C THR A 5 -37.19 38.84 -29.53
N GLY A 6 -36.91 37.68 -28.93
CA GLY A 6 -37.55 36.36 -28.95
C GLY A 6 -36.71 35.37 -29.78
N SER A 7 -36.40 34.20 -29.21
CA SER A 7 -35.79 32.96 -29.80
C SER A 7 -34.26 32.85 -29.61
N ALA A 8 -33.62 31.85 -28.97
CA ALA A 8 -33.80 30.41 -28.73
C ALA A 8 -32.69 29.60 -29.45
N SER A 9 -31.94 28.84 -28.65
CA SER A 9 -31.24 27.56 -28.93
C SER A 9 -30.15 27.48 -30.02
N LEU A 10 -28.95 26.99 -29.66
CA LEU A 10 -28.47 25.65 -30.07
C LEU A 10 -27.08 25.30 -29.49
N VAL A 11 -26.99 24.03 -29.12
CA VAL A 11 -25.86 23.25 -28.60
C VAL A 11 -24.83 22.98 -29.71
N ALA A 12 -23.53 23.14 -29.42
CA ALA A 12 -22.40 22.44 -30.06
C ALA A 12 -21.12 22.89 -29.32
N GLY A 13 -20.43 22.07 -28.55
CA GLY A 13 -19.63 20.95 -29.04
C GLY A 13 -18.30 21.02 -28.32
N LEU A 14 -18.29 20.61 -27.04
CA LEU A 14 -17.06 20.45 -26.28
C LEU A 14 -16.41 19.14 -26.76
N SER A 15 -15.53 19.26 -27.75
CA SER A 15 -14.75 18.14 -28.25
C SER A 15 -13.30 18.58 -28.37
N LEU A 16 -12.54 18.35 -27.30
CA LEU A 16 -11.13 18.03 -27.47
C LEU A 16 -10.82 16.87 -26.52
N ALA A 17 -10.77 15.70 -27.13
CA ALA A 17 -10.35 14.45 -26.51
C ALA A 17 -8.97 14.65 -25.88
N VAL A 18 -8.91 14.54 -24.56
CA VAL A 18 -7.64 14.28 -23.87
C VAL A 18 -7.30 12.83 -24.23
N VAL A 19 -6.46 12.67 -25.24
CA VAL A 19 -5.75 11.41 -25.47
C VAL A 19 -4.74 11.30 -24.34
N LEU A 20 -5.19 10.78 -23.19
CA LEU A 20 -4.29 10.21 -22.19
C LEU A 20 -3.67 8.99 -22.86
N SER A 21 -2.55 9.23 -23.54
CA SER A 21 -1.59 8.18 -23.83
C SER A 21 -1.09 7.68 -22.47
N ALA A 22 -1.83 6.74 -21.88
CA ALA A 22 -1.38 5.96 -20.74
C ALA A 22 -0.22 5.09 -21.25
N CYS A 23 0.99 5.64 -21.20
CA CYS A 23 2.18 4.84 -21.03
C CYS A 23 2.03 4.19 -19.66
N SER A 24 1.41 3.01 -19.60
CA SER A 24 1.46 2.12 -18.45
C SER A 24 2.89 1.58 -18.33
N GLY A 25 3.81 2.45 -17.93
CA GLY A 25 5.08 2.02 -17.36
C GLY A 25 4.83 1.30 -16.04
N PRO A 26 5.83 0.55 -15.53
CA PRO A 26 5.75 0.01 -14.18
C PRO A 26 5.46 1.13 -13.17
N VAL A 27 4.66 0.82 -12.15
CA VAL A 27 4.41 1.74 -11.03
C VAL A 27 5.74 1.96 -10.32
N GLU A 28 6.14 3.23 -10.16
CA GLU A 28 7.36 3.59 -9.43
C GLU A 28 7.19 3.26 -7.93
N PRO A 29 8.24 2.77 -7.25
CA PRO A 29 8.25 2.59 -5.81
C PRO A 29 7.90 3.88 -5.05
N ASP A 30 6.98 3.80 -4.10
CA ASP A 30 6.51 4.92 -3.27
C ASP A 30 6.53 4.55 -1.77
N PRO A 31 7.73 4.46 -1.15
CA PRO A 31 7.85 4.05 0.25
C PRO A 31 7.14 5.00 1.23
N GLU A 32 7.04 6.30 0.92
CA GLU A 32 6.29 7.26 1.75
C GLU A 32 4.78 6.98 1.70
N GLY A 33 4.25 6.70 0.50
CA GLY A 33 2.85 6.30 0.32
C GLY A 33 2.53 4.96 0.98
N TRP A 34 3.44 3.99 0.91
CA TRP A 34 3.29 2.69 1.57
C TRP A 34 3.30 2.82 3.09
N ALA A 35 4.17 3.65 3.66
CA ALA A 35 4.23 3.92 5.09
C ALA A 35 2.92 4.59 5.57
N THR A 36 2.43 5.59 4.82
CA THR A 36 1.16 6.25 5.10
C THR A 36 0.00 5.25 5.15
N ALA A 37 -0.02 4.27 4.24
CA ALA A 37 -1.07 3.24 4.23
C ALA A 37 -1.02 2.32 5.47
N ILE A 38 0.17 2.03 6.00
CA ILE A 38 0.36 1.24 7.21
C ILE A 38 -0.03 2.05 8.46
N GLU A 39 0.30 3.34 8.52
CA GLU A 39 -0.03 4.22 9.66
C GLU A 39 -1.54 4.40 9.87
N GLU A 40 -2.37 4.08 8.89
CA GLU A 40 -3.83 4.04 9.04
C GLU A 40 -4.34 2.83 9.85
N VAL A 41 -3.48 1.85 10.16
CA VAL A 41 -3.86 0.66 10.94
C VAL A 41 -3.98 1.03 12.43
N PRO A 42 -5.12 0.74 13.10
CA PRO A 42 -5.27 0.99 14.52
C PRO A 42 -4.18 0.30 15.35
N GLY A 43 -3.53 1.04 16.25
CA GLY A 43 -2.45 0.54 17.12
C GLY A 43 -1.04 0.74 16.56
N VAL A 44 -0.90 1.16 15.30
CA VAL A 44 0.38 1.61 14.75
C VAL A 44 0.69 3.02 15.23
N THR A 45 1.88 3.20 15.80
CA THR A 45 2.42 4.50 16.23
C THR A 45 3.23 5.15 15.11
N SER A 46 4.02 4.36 14.38
CA SER A 46 4.76 4.81 13.20
C SER A 46 5.09 3.65 12.27
N ALA A 47 5.24 3.95 10.98
CA ALA A 47 5.76 3.01 9.99
C ALA A 47 6.98 3.62 9.27
N GLU A 48 8.09 2.91 9.29
CA GLU A 48 9.31 3.28 8.57
C GLU A 48 9.53 2.28 7.44
N ILE A 49 9.77 2.80 6.24
CA ILE A 49 10.04 1.99 5.06
C ILE A 49 11.29 2.50 4.35
N GLU A 50 12.30 1.65 4.25
CA GLU A 50 13.48 1.89 3.44
C GLU A 50 13.41 1.03 2.17
N TYR A 51 13.32 1.68 1.01
CA TYR A 51 13.40 1.01 -0.29
C TYR A 51 14.78 1.23 -0.92
N GLN A 52 15.43 0.16 -1.34
CA GLN A 52 16.77 0.20 -1.92
C GLN A 52 16.84 -0.61 -3.21
N GLU A 53 17.50 -0.02 -4.22
CA GLU A 53 17.83 -0.69 -5.46
C GLU A 53 19.29 -1.15 -5.43
N PHE A 54 19.50 -2.47 -5.52
CA PHE A 54 20.82 -3.07 -5.65
C PHE A 54 21.03 -3.64 -7.05
N VAL A 55 22.28 -3.91 -7.40
CA VAL A 55 22.60 -4.63 -8.65
C VAL A 55 21.97 -6.04 -8.68
N SER A 56 21.75 -6.63 -7.52
CA SER A 56 21.15 -7.96 -7.34
C SER A 56 19.62 -7.99 -7.33
N GLY A 57 18.96 -6.83 -7.29
CA GLY A 57 17.51 -6.71 -7.15
C GLY A 57 17.10 -5.57 -6.25
N GLU A 58 15.81 -5.47 -6.01
CA GLU A 58 15.18 -4.43 -5.20
C GLU A 58 14.77 -5.02 -3.84
N GLU A 59 14.83 -4.21 -2.78
CA GLU A 59 14.49 -4.63 -1.42
C GLU A 59 13.78 -3.50 -0.66
N ALA A 60 12.78 -3.87 0.15
CA ALA A 60 12.12 -3.00 1.10
C ALA A 60 12.31 -3.54 2.52
N VAL A 61 12.72 -2.68 3.45
CA VAL A 61 12.73 -2.95 4.89
C VAL A 61 11.59 -2.17 5.52
N VAL A 62 10.65 -2.86 6.15
CA VAL A 62 9.46 -2.30 6.79
C VAL A 62 9.52 -2.52 8.29
N VAL A 63 9.41 -1.43 9.03
CA VAL A 63 9.43 -1.43 10.50
C VAL A 63 8.21 -0.70 11.03
N ILE A 64 7.41 -1.41 11.83
CA ILE A 64 6.21 -0.87 12.46
C ILE A 64 6.45 -0.79 13.96
N ALA A 65 6.28 0.41 14.53
CA ALA A 65 6.29 0.62 15.96
C ALA A 65 4.85 0.70 16.49
N THR A 66 4.62 0.12 17.67
CA THR A 66 3.33 0.08 18.35
C THR A 66 3.51 0.37 19.84
N GLU A 67 2.49 0.88 20.53
CA GLU A 67 2.52 1.06 21.99
C GLU A 67 2.20 -0.25 22.77
N THR A 68 1.66 -1.27 22.09
CA THR A 68 1.23 -2.50 22.75
C THR A 68 2.40 -3.42 23.08
N ASN A 69 2.24 -4.16 24.18
CA ASN A 69 3.09 -5.27 24.59
C ASN A 69 2.29 -6.58 24.66
N ASP A 70 1.05 -6.58 24.16
CA ASP A 70 0.21 -7.76 24.04
C ASP A 70 0.50 -8.45 22.69
N GLU A 71 0.88 -9.73 22.74
CA GLU A 71 1.29 -10.49 21.56
C GLU A 71 0.12 -10.74 20.59
N GLU A 72 -1.11 -10.93 21.10
CA GLU A 72 -2.30 -11.14 20.26
C GLU A 72 -2.71 -9.83 19.56
N GLU A 73 -2.61 -8.70 20.27
CA GLU A 73 -2.81 -7.38 19.66
C GLU A 73 -1.74 -7.08 18.60
N LEU A 74 -0.47 -7.38 18.88
CA LEU A 74 0.63 -7.18 17.94
C LEU A 74 0.50 -8.08 16.69
N GLU A 75 0.06 -9.33 16.84
CA GLU A 75 -0.25 -10.21 15.71
C GLU A 75 -1.37 -9.61 14.84
N GLY A 76 -2.42 -9.07 15.46
CA GLY A 76 -3.50 -8.39 14.75
C GLY A 76 -3.00 -7.19 13.93
N ILE A 77 -2.16 -6.36 14.53
CA ILE A 77 -1.53 -5.20 13.87
C ILE A 77 -0.68 -5.67 12.68
N LEU A 78 0.17 -6.69 12.89
CA LEU A 78 1.03 -7.23 11.84
C LEU A 78 0.23 -7.76 10.64
N ARG A 79 -0.86 -8.49 10.89
CA ARG A 79 -1.72 -9.02 9.82
C ARG A 79 -2.37 -7.89 9.02
N GLU A 80 -2.97 -6.91 9.69
CA GLU A 80 -3.63 -5.80 9.01
C GLU A 80 -2.63 -4.89 8.27
N SER A 81 -1.46 -4.63 8.86
CA SER A 81 -0.44 -3.80 8.24
C SER A 81 0.15 -4.42 6.99
N VAL A 82 0.35 -5.74 6.97
CA VAL A 82 0.79 -6.43 5.76
C VAL A 82 -0.29 -6.34 4.69
N ASP A 83 -1.58 -6.54 5.01
CA ASP A 83 -2.66 -6.39 4.02
C ASP A 83 -2.70 -4.98 3.41
N ARG A 84 -2.56 -3.93 4.23
CA ARG A 84 -2.45 -2.54 3.77
C ARG A 84 -1.23 -2.33 2.87
N PHE A 85 -0.07 -2.86 3.26
CA PHE A 85 1.16 -2.76 2.50
C PHE A 85 1.06 -3.48 1.14
N LEU A 86 0.50 -4.69 1.11
CA LEU A 86 0.30 -5.45 -0.11
C LEU A 86 -0.66 -4.75 -1.07
N THR A 87 -1.70 -4.12 -0.55
CA THR A 87 -2.62 -3.29 -1.32
C THR A 87 -1.93 -2.04 -1.87
N ALA A 88 -1.16 -1.33 -1.04
CA ALA A 88 -0.47 -0.10 -1.44
C ALA A 88 0.63 -0.34 -2.49
N THR A 89 1.16 -1.56 -2.56
CA THR A 89 2.19 -1.97 -3.52
C THR A 89 1.60 -2.65 -4.76
N GLU A 90 0.28 -2.72 -4.90
CA GLU A 90 -0.37 -3.36 -6.05
C GLU A 90 0.12 -2.75 -7.38
N GLY A 91 0.61 -3.60 -8.28
CA GLY A 91 1.17 -3.16 -9.57
C GLY A 91 2.65 -2.77 -9.55
N THR A 92 3.29 -2.70 -8.38
CA THR A 92 4.75 -2.62 -8.24
C THR A 92 5.38 -4.00 -8.57
N PRO A 93 6.52 -4.04 -9.30
CA PRO A 93 7.28 -5.26 -9.54
C PRO A 93 7.64 -6.04 -8.26
N THR A 94 8.00 -7.31 -8.40
CA THR A 94 8.49 -8.13 -7.27
C THR A 94 9.80 -7.57 -6.73
N PHE A 95 9.86 -7.39 -5.40
CA PHE A 95 11.07 -7.03 -4.65
C PHE A 95 11.18 -7.88 -3.37
N GLY A 96 12.38 -7.92 -2.80
CA GLY A 96 12.67 -8.56 -1.52
C GLY A 96 12.09 -7.76 -0.34
N LEU A 97 11.67 -8.44 0.71
CA LEU A 97 10.95 -7.84 1.83
C LEU A 97 11.52 -8.35 3.15
N ASP A 98 11.90 -7.40 4.01
CA ASP A 98 12.10 -7.59 5.44
C ASP A 98 10.99 -6.80 6.17
N TYR A 99 10.24 -7.45 7.04
CA TYR A 99 9.03 -6.88 7.64
C TYR A 99 8.95 -7.23 9.12
N SER A 100 8.74 -6.23 9.98
CA SER A 100 8.56 -6.45 11.41
C SER A 100 7.56 -5.49 12.04
N ALA A 101 6.78 -5.99 13.00
CA ALA A 101 6.01 -5.18 13.94
C ALA A 101 6.60 -5.36 15.34
N ARG A 102 6.85 -4.25 16.06
CA ARG A 102 7.50 -4.29 17.37
C ARG A 102 6.85 -3.32 18.35
N SER A 103 6.96 -3.64 19.64
CA SER A 103 6.65 -2.66 20.70
C SER A 103 7.69 -1.54 20.68
N GLU A 104 7.27 -0.31 21.01
CA GLU A 104 8.15 0.86 21.04
C GLU A 104 9.31 0.70 22.04
N ASP A 105 9.09 -0.06 23.12
CA ASP A 105 10.12 -0.40 24.10
C ASP A 105 11.07 -1.53 23.64
N GLY A 106 10.79 -2.17 22.50
CA GLY A 106 11.58 -3.25 21.92
C GLY A 106 11.51 -4.58 22.66
N THR A 107 10.55 -4.74 23.58
CA THR A 107 10.39 -5.97 24.38
C THR A 107 9.84 -7.12 23.55
N ILE A 108 8.96 -6.82 22.59
CA ILE A 108 8.37 -7.82 21.68
C ILE A 108 8.51 -7.37 20.22
N ALA A 109 8.71 -8.34 19.35
CA ALA A 109 8.71 -8.17 17.91
C ALA A 109 8.13 -9.42 17.25
N LEU A 110 7.29 -9.23 16.24
CA LEU A 110 6.74 -10.27 15.40
C LEU A 110 7.10 -10.01 13.94
N TYR A 111 7.28 -11.11 13.21
CA TYR A 111 7.60 -11.16 11.81
C TYR A 111 6.53 -11.99 11.07
N PRO A 112 6.37 -11.82 9.75
CA PRO A 112 5.44 -12.64 8.95
C PRO A 112 5.54 -14.15 9.21
N GLU A 113 6.75 -14.68 9.44
CA GLU A 113 6.96 -16.10 9.76
C GLU A 113 6.34 -16.56 11.08
N ASP A 114 6.20 -15.67 12.06
CA ASP A 114 5.58 -16.01 13.34
C ASP A 114 4.08 -16.23 13.20
N ILE A 115 3.45 -15.64 12.17
CA ILE A 115 2.01 -15.70 11.91
C ILE A 115 1.65 -16.65 10.75
N GLY A 116 2.64 -17.36 10.20
CA GLY A 116 2.46 -18.43 9.23
C GLY A 116 2.77 -18.09 7.77
N TRP A 117 3.26 -16.88 7.48
CA TRP A 117 3.69 -16.47 6.15
C TRP A 117 5.19 -16.68 5.96
N THR A 118 5.62 -17.22 4.83
CA THR A 118 6.98 -17.80 4.74
C THR A 118 7.89 -17.10 3.76
N SER A 119 7.39 -16.07 3.07
CA SER A 119 8.14 -15.41 2.01
C SER A 119 8.80 -14.10 2.42
N TRP A 120 9.96 -13.90 1.79
CA TRP A 120 10.78 -12.69 1.83
C TRP A 120 10.62 -11.88 0.54
N THR A 121 9.54 -12.09 -0.22
CA THR A 121 9.22 -11.34 -1.43
C THR A 121 7.75 -10.95 -1.46
N VAL A 122 7.48 -9.76 -1.99
CA VAL A 122 6.13 -9.18 -1.96
C VAL A 122 5.11 -9.99 -2.79
N ASP A 123 5.51 -10.64 -3.89
CA ASP A 123 4.61 -11.39 -4.77
C ASP A 123 4.11 -12.70 -4.15
N VAL A 124 5.00 -13.47 -3.54
CA VAL A 124 4.62 -14.69 -2.83
C VAL A 124 3.78 -14.33 -1.61
N LEU A 125 4.09 -13.23 -0.91
CA LEU A 125 3.28 -12.78 0.22
C LEU A 125 1.86 -12.39 -0.22
N ARG A 126 1.69 -11.78 -1.41
CA ARG A 126 0.35 -11.57 -2.03
C ARG A 126 -0.37 -12.88 -2.32
N ASP A 127 0.34 -13.88 -2.84
CA ASP A 127 -0.25 -15.18 -3.14
C ASP A 127 -0.69 -15.92 -1.85
N GLU A 128 0.10 -15.85 -0.78
CA GLU A 128 -0.22 -16.40 0.55
C GLU A 128 -1.45 -15.71 1.16
N ALA A 129 -1.48 -14.37 1.18
CA ALA A 129 -2.63 -13.59 1.65
C ALA A 129 -3.90 -13.89 0.85
N ALA A 130 -3.79 -14.01 -0.48
CA ALA A 130 -4.90 -14.37 -1.34
C ALA A 130 -5.39 -15.82 -1.14
N ALA A 131 -4.53 -16.73 -0.67
CA ALA A 131 -4.92 -18.09 -0.30
C ALA A 131 -5.68 -18.12 1.02
N GLU A 132 -5.22 -17.36 2.02
CA GLU A 132 -5.86 -17.24 3.33
C GLU A 132 -7.28 -16.67 3.23
N ALA A 133 -7.48 -15.63 2.41
CA ALA A 133 -8.81 -15.04 2.16
C ALA A 133 -9.85 -15.98 1.51
N ARG A 134 -9.42 -17.16 1.02
CA ARG A 134 -10.28 -18.17 0.37
C ARG A 134 -10.61 -19.37 1.27
N GLY A 135 -9.91 -19.52 2.39
CA GLY A 135 -10.06 -20.63 3.35
C GLY A 135 -11.19 -20.39 4.34
#